data_AF-A0A5B7TUD5-F1
#
_entry.id   AF-A0A5B7TUD5-F1
#
_cell.length_a   1.000
_cell.length_b   1.000
_cell.length_c   1.000
_cell.angle_alpha   90.00
_cell.angle_beta   90.00
_cell.angle_gamma   90.00
#
_symmetry.space_group_name_H-M   'P 1'
#
loop_
_entity.id
_entity.type
_entity.pdbx_description
1 polymer ?
#
loop_
_entity_poly.entity_id
_entity_poly.type
_entity_poly.pdbx_seq_one_letter_code
_entity_poly.pdbx_strand_id
1 'polypeptide(L)'
;MCQEILVILGSPNSPNGDLGYISISRLNSCLNLYKKNTLILCTGGWGPHFNTSVHSHASLAKNYLIDEGVPENAFLECALSSNTVDDAVKIIPIIKNLSHIKLTVITSDYHLERVMLIFNEILKGFTITYVGVESNLPKDSYDAIIEHEKKAIHSIQENGLYY
;
A
#
# COMPACT_ATOMS: atom_id res chain seq x y z
N MET A 1 1.59 -22.89 -11.23
CA MET A 1 2.39 -21.63 -11.32
C MET A 1 1.95 -20.74 -10.18
N CYS A 2 2.88 -20.06 -9.50
CA CYS A 2 2.54 -19.16 -8.39
C CYS A 2 2.10 -17.80 -8.96
N GLN A 3 0.93 -17.31 -8.57
CA GLN A 3 0.36 -16.05 -9.03
C GLN A 3 0.90 -14.90 -8.18
N GLU A 4 1.54 -13.92 -8.81
CA GLU A 4 2.03 -12.73 -8.10
C GLU A 4 0.94 -11.68 -7.98
N ILE A 5 0.85 -11.07 -6.80
CA ILE A 5 -0.01 -9.91 -6.53
C ILE A 5 0.86 -8.76 -6.00
N LEU A 6 0.87 -7.64 -6.72
CA LEU A 6 1.48 -6.39 -6.25
C LEU A 6 0.44 -5.65 -5.41
N VAL A 7 0.69 -5.55 -4.11
CA VAL A 7 -0.14 -4.80 -3.16
C VAL A 7 0.48 -3.43 -2.97
N ILE A 8 -0.22 -2.36 -3.36
CA ILE A 8 0.32 -1.00 -3.31
C ILE A 8 -0.34 -0.25 -2.16
N LEU A 9 0.45 0.16 -1.17
CA LEU A 9 -0.06 0.91 -0.03
C LEU A 9 -0.26 2.39 -0.36
N GLY A 10 -1.40 2.90 0.10
CA GLY A 10 -1.78 4.29 -0.13
C GLY A 10 -0.90 5.34 0.57
N SER A 11 -0.94 6.56 0.05
CA SER A 11 -0.26 7.74 0.58
C SER A 11 -1.16 8.97 0.40
N PRO A 12 -1.04 10.04 1.21
CA PRO A 12 -1.93 11.18 1.08
C PRO A 12 -2.00 11.77 -0.35
N ASN A 13 -3.19 12.22 -0.73
CA ASN A 13 -3.46 12.93 -1.99
C ASN A 13 -4.14 14.28 -1.72
N SER A 14 -4.17 15.15 -2.73
CA SER A 14 -4.84 16.45 -2.63
C SER A 14 -6.37 16.27 -2.48
N PRO A 15 -7.10 17.28 -1.95
CA PRO A 15 -8.57 17.28 -1.94
C PRO A 15 -9.21 17.15 -3.33
N ASN A 16 -8.48 17.51 -4.39
CA ASN A 16 -8.95 17.37 -5.77
C ASN A 16 -8.69 15.96 -6.34
N GLY A 17 -7.99 15.09 -5.60
CA GLY A 17 -7.62 13.75 -6.04
C GLY A 17 -6.24 13.65 -6.70
N ASP A 18 -5.43 14.72 -6.67
CA ASP A 18 -4.07 14.67 -7.22
C ASP A 18 -3.17 13.81 -6.34
N LEU A 19 -2.63 12.74 -6.91
CA LEU A 19 -1.72 11.84 -6.21
C LEU A 19 -0.44 12.57 -5.82
N GLY A 20 -0.06 12.46 -4.54
CA GLY A 20 1.20 13.04 -4.05
C GLY A 20 2.42 12.30 -4.60
N TYR A 21 3.58 12.95 -4.55
CA TYR A 21 4.87 12.40 -5.01
C TYR A 21 5.16 11.00 -4.45
N ILE A 22 4.87 10.76 -3.16
CA ILE A 22 5.10 9.46 -2.53
C ILE A 22 4.21 8.37 -3.15
N SER A 23 2.94 8.67 -3.41
CA SER A 23 2.03 7.74 -4.08
C SER A 23 2.52 7.44 -5.50
N ILE A 24 2.86 8.47 -6.27
CA ILE A 24 3.40 8.34 -7.63
C ILE A 24 4.66 7.48 -7.65
N SER A 25 5.60 7.68 -6.72
CA SER A 25 6.82 6.86 -6.64
C SER A 25 6.52 5.37 -6.39
N ARG A 26 5.55 5.07 -5.52
CA ARG A 26 5.10 3.68 -5.30
C ARG A 26 4.42 3.08 -6.53
N LEU A 27 3.61 3.87 -7.24
CA LEU A 27 2.95 3.43 -8.47
C LEU A 27 3.96 3.20 -9.60
N ASN A 28 4.97 4.06 -9.73
CA ASN A 28 6.06 3.87 -10.69
C ASN A 28 6.90 2.62 -10.35
N SER A 29 7.14 2.34 -9.06
CA SER A 29 7.75 1.08 -8.63
C SER A 29 6.88 -0.13 -9.03
N CYS A 30 5.56 -0.03 -8.90
CA CYS A 30 4.64 -1.06 -9.38
C CYS A 30 4.76 -1.27 -10.90
N LEU A 31 4.79 -0.20 -11.70
CA LEU A 31 4.97 -0.29 -13.15
C LEU A 31 6.27 -1.01 -13.53
N ASN A 32 7.37 -0.73 -12.82
CA ASN A 32 8.66 -1.38 -13.03
C ASN A 32 8.66 -2.88 -12.68
N LEU A 33 7.85 -3.28 -11.68
CA LEU A 33 7.73 -4.68 -11.24
C LEU A 33 6.67 -5.47 -12.02
N TYR A 34 5.74 -4.77 -12.66
CA TYR A 34 4.61 -5.37 -13.35
C TYR A 34 5.07 -6.23 -14.54
N LYS A 35 4.48 -7.42 -14.65
CA LYS A 35 4.72 -8.37 -15.73
C LYS A 35 3.39 -8.90 -16.26
N LYS A 36 3.43 -9.42 -17.49
CA LYS A 36 2.29 -10.15 -18.05
C LYS A 36 1.94 -11.33 -17.12
N ASN A 37 0.70 -11.34 -16.63
CA ASN A 37 0.15 -12.26 -15.60
C ASN A 37 0.43 -11.87 -14.14
N THR A 38 0.83 -10.64 -13.83
CA THR A 38 0.83 -10.14 -12.45
C THR A 38 -0.53 -9.50 -12.14
N LEU A 39 -1.06 -9.74 -10.95
CA LEU A 39 -2.27 -9.05 -10.46
C LEU A 39 -1.88 -7.84 -9.62
N ILE A 40 -2.74 -6.83 -9.58
CA ILE A 40 -2.52 -5.60 -8.82
C ILE A 40 -3.67 -5.40 -7.85
N LEU A 41 -3.34 -5.02 -6.61
CA LEU A 41 -4.29 -4.68 -5.56
C LEU A 41 -3.91 -3.31 -4.97
N CYS A 42 -4.69 -2.28 -5.29
CA CYS A 42 -4.53 -0.95 -4.73
C CYS A 42 -5.28 -0.83 -3.39
N THR A 43 -4.63 -0.23 -2.39
CA THR A 43 -5.26 0.04 -1.09
C THR A 43 -5.45 1.53 -0.84
N GLY A 44 -6.30 1.88 0.13
CA GLY A 44 -6.55 3.25 0.58
C GLY A 44 -7.95 3.76 0.25
N GLY A 45 -8.62 4.27 1.27
CA GLY A 45 -9.95 4.87 1.23
C GLY A 45 -9.87 6.38 1.42
N TRP A 46 -10.53 6.87 2.47
CA TRP A 46 -10.65 8.29 2.82
C TRP A 46 -10.18 8.55 4.25
N GLY A 47 -9.79 9.80 4.52
CA GLY A 47 -9.44 10.26 5.87
C GLY A 47 -9.07 11.74 5.89
N PRO A 48 -9.31 12.46 7.00
CA PRO A 48 -9.13 13.92 7.08
C PRO A 48 -7.68 14.37 6.82
N HIS A 49 -6.70 13.52 7.13
CA HIS A 49 -5.28 13.77 6.91
C HIS A 49 -4.68 12.85 5.83
N PHE A 50 -5.52 12.20 5.03
CA PHE A 50 -5.11 11.21 4.03
C PHE A 50 -5.72 11.51 2.65
N ASN A 51 -7.04 11.43 2.53
CA ASN A 51 -7.76 11.64 1.28
C ASN A 51 -9.16 12.20 1.58
N THR A 52 -9.41 13.41 1.11
CA THR A 52 -10.71 14.11 1.22
C THR A 52 -11.37 14.34 -0.14
N SER A 53 -10.83 13.74 -1.20
CA SER A 53 -11.41 13.83 -2.54
C SER A 53 -12.68 12.99 -2.68
N VAL A 54 -13.40 13.20 -3.78
CA VAL A 54 -14.61 12.43 -4.10
C VAL A 54 -14.33 10.97 -4.47
N HIS A 55 -13.07 10.63 -4.75
CA HIS A 55 -12.62 9.30 -5.14
C HIS A 55 -11.78 8.66 -4.02
N SER A 56 -11.81 7.33 -3.88
CA SER A 56 -10.91 6.66 -2.94
C SER A 56 -9.47 6.71 -3.43
N HIS A 57 -8.50 6.68 -2.52
CA HIS A 57 -7.10 6.64 -2.91
C HIS A 57 -6.79 5.44 -3.81
N ALA A 58 -7.34 4.27 -3.49
CA ALA A 58 -7.17 3.06 -4.28
C ALA A 58 -7.72 3.21 -5.72
N SER A 59 -8.84 3.92 -5.90
CA SER A 59 -9.40 4.17 -7.23
C SER A 59 -8.54 5.14 -8.05
N LEU A 60 -8.00 6.19 -7.41
CA LEU A 60 -7.07 7.13 -8.05
C LEU A 60 -5.78 6.41 -8.48
N ALA A 61 -5.23 5.56 -7.60
CA ALA A 61 -4.06 4.73 -7.88
C ALA A 61 -4.30 3.73 -9.03
N LYS A 62 -5.46 3.05 -9.04
CA LYS A 62 -5.85 2.15 -10.14
C LYS A 62 -5.92 2.92 -11.46
N ASN A 63 -6.57 4.08 -11.47
CA ASN A 63 -6.72 4.89 -12.69
C ASN A 63 -5.37 5.36 -13.24
N TYR A 64 -4.48 5.84 -12.36
CA TYR A 64 -3.12 6.21 -12.76
C TYR A 64 -2.39 5.06 -13.47
N LEU A 65 -2.44 3.84 -12.92
CA LEU A 65 -1.79 2.69 -13.54
C LEU A 65 -2.45 2.27 -14.86
N ILE A 66 -3.76 2.44 -15.01
CA ILE A 66 -4.48 2.21 -16.27
C ILE A 66 -4.05 3.22 -17.33
N ASP A 67 -3.95 4.49 -16.96
CA ASP A 67 -3.49 5.56 -17.85
C ASP A 67 -2.04 5.32 -18.33
N GLU A 68 -1.22 4.70 -17.50
CA GLU A 68 0.14 4.25 -17.82
C GLU A 68 0.19 2.91 -18.58
N GLY A 69 -0.96 2.36 -18.97
CA GLY A 69 -1.07 1.22 -19.89
C GLY A 69 -1.25 -0.15 -19.23
N VAL A 70 -1.47 -0.23 -17.91
CA VAL A 70 -1.84 -1.50 -17.26
C VAL A 70 -3.28 -1.85 -17.65
N PRO A 71 -3.56 -3.06 -18.17
CA PRO A 71 -4.91 -3.44 -18.57
C PRO A 71 -5.81 -3.58 -17.34
N GLU A 72 -7.07 -3.14 -17.46
CA GLU A 72 -8.01 -3.14 -16.33
C GLU A 72 -8.25 -4.55 -15.72
N ASN A 73 -8.13 -5.60 -16.52
CA ASN A 73 -8.27 -6.99 -16.06
C ASN A 73 -7.07 -7.50 -15.21
N ALA A 74 -6.00 -6.72 -15.05
CA ALA A 74 -4.92 -7.03 -14.12
C ALA A 74 -5.26 -6.65 -12.67
N PHE A 75 -6.33 -5.88 -12.44
CA PHE A 75 -6.66 -5.38 -11.12
C PHE A 75 -7.63 -6.30 -10.39
N LEU A 76 -7.32 -6.56 -9.12
CA LEU A 76 -8.27 -7.06 -8.14
C LEU A 76 -9.16 -5.93 -7.64
N GLU A 77 -10.17 -6.28 -6.85
CA GLU A 77 -10.99 -5.29 -6.14
C GLU A 77 -10.11 -4.38 -5.26
N CYS A 78 -10.43 -3.09 -5.21
CA CYS A 78 -9.71 -2.13 -4.37
C CYS A 78 -9.99 -2.38 -2.89
N ALA A 79 -8.95 -2.41 -2.06
CA ALA A 79 -9.10 -2.46 -0.60
C ALA A 79 -9.30 -1.04 -0.05
N LEU A 80 -10.56 -0.66 0.20
CA LEU A 80 -10.91 0.67 0.71
C LEU A 80 -10.61 0.81 2.21
N SER A 81 -9.35 1.07 2.55
CA SER A 81 -8.81 1.08 3.92
C SER A 81 -8.63 2.47 4.54
N SER A 82 -8.63 2.57 5.87
CA SER A 82 -8.42 3.83 6.60
C SER A 82 -7.03 3.99 7.21
N ASN A 83 -6.27 2.90 7.36
CA ASN A 83 -4.93 2.88 7.94
C ASN A 83 -4.20 1.58 7.56
N THR A 84 -2.92 1.45 7.95
CA THR A 84 -2.06 0.31 7.58
C THR A 84 -2.53 -1.04 8.13
N VAL A 85 -3.16 -1.07 9.32
CA VAL A 85 -3.76 -2.31 9.86
C VAL A 85 -4.96 -2.72 9.03
N ASP A 86 -5.81 -1.74 8.72
CA ASP A 86 -6.99 -1.92 7.89
C ASP A 86 -6.65 -2.28 6.43
N ASP A 87 -5.51 -1.82 5.90
CA ASP A 87 -4.95 -2.32 4.64
C ASP A 87 -4.78 -3.84 4.70
N ALA A 88 -4.03 -4.34 5.67
CA ALA A 88 -3.75 -5.77 5.81
C ALA A 88 -5.03 -6.61 6.02
N VAL A 89 -5.97 -6.10 6.83
CA VAL A 89 -7.26 -6.78 7.07
C VAL A 89 -8.11 -6.83 5.80
N LYS A 90 -8.23 -5.71 5.07
CA LYS A 90 -9.15 -5.62 3.91
C LYS A 90 -8.66 -6.39 2.69
N ILE A 91 -7.35 -6.64 2.56
CA ILE A 91 -6.88 -7.48 1.45
C ILE A 91 -7.21 -8.97 1.63
N ILE A 92 -7.40 -9.47 2.87
CA ILE A 92 -7.71 -10.88 3.15
C ILE A 92 -8.91 -11.39 2.34
N PRO A 93 -10.12 -10.79 2.43
CA PRO A 93 -11.28 -11.29 1.70
C PRO A 93 -11.09 -11.29 0.18
N ILE A 94 -10.23 -10.40 -0.34
CA ILE A 94 -9.94 -10.27 -1.78
C ILE A 94 -9.02 -11.41 -2.25
N ILE A 95 -8.04 -11.80 -1.43
CA ILE A 95 -7.02 -12.78 -1.83
C ILE A 95 -7.25 -14.20 -1.33
N LYS A 96 -8.08 -14.42 -0.29
CA LYS A 96 -8.22 -15.72 0.39
C LYS A 96 -8.70 -16.87 -0.50
N ASN A 97 -9.44 -16.56 -1.56
CA ASN A 97 -9.98 -17.55 -2.49
C ASN A 97 -9.02 -17.84 -3.66
N LEU A 98 -7.91 -17.12 -3.74
CA LEU A 98 -6.87 -17.33 -4.75
C LEU A 98 -5.90 -18.39 -4.24
N SER A 99 -5.59 -19.38 -5.07
CA SER A 99 -4.65 -20.44 -4.74
C SER A 99 -3.25 -20.12 -5.25
N HIS A 100 -2.24 -20.58 -4.50
CA HIS A 100 -0.82 -20.44 -4.87
C HIS A 100 -0.40 -19.00 -5.19
N ILE A 101 -0.71 -18.06 -4.30
CA ILE A 101 -0.33 -16.66 -4.46
C ILE A 101 0.93 -16.31 -3.69
N LYS A 102 1.66 -15.31 -4.19
CA LYS A 102 2.67 -14.56 -3.44
C LYS A 102 2.34 -13.08 -3.48
N LEU A 103 2.54 -12.40 -2.37
CA LEU A 103 2.32 -10.97 -2.24
C LEU A 103 3.65 -10.23 -2.34
N THR A 104 3.67 -9.16 -3.12
CA THR A 104 4.74 -8.16 -3.09
C THR A 104 4.12 -6.85 -2.62
N VAL A 105 4.42 -6.44 -1.38
CA VAL A 105 3.88 -5.24 -0.77
C VAL A 105 4.82 -4.08 -1.06
N ILE A 106 4.30 -3.08 -1.77
CA ILE A 106 5.03 -1.88 -2.19
C ILE A 106 4.63 -0.73 -1.25
N THR A 107 5.61 -0.18 -0.56
CA THR A 107 5.47 0.93 0.38
C THR A 107 6.69 1.85 0.28
N SER A 108 6.75 2.91 1.09
CA SER A 108 7.94 3.73 1.22
C SER A 108 8.97 3.08 2.15
N ASP A 109 10.25 3.30 1.86
CA ASP A 109 11.39 2.92 2.69
C ASP A 109 11.22 3.25 4.19
N TYR A 110 10.84 4.49 4.53
CA TYR A 110 10.62 4.92 5.91
C TYR A 110 9.47 4.17 6.61
N HIS A 111 8.52 3.63 5.84
CA HIS A 111 7.31 3.00 6.34
C HIS A 111 7.43 1.46 6.42
N LEU A 112 8.53 0.91 5.89
CA LEU A 112 8.71 -0.51 5.67
C LEU A 112 8.63 -1.34 6.96
N GLU A 113 9.29 -0.89 8.02
CA GLU A 113 9.34 -1.61 9.30
C GLU A 113 7.94 -1.80 9.89
N ARG A 114 7.15 -0.73 9.96
CA ARG A 114 5.77 -0.78 10.48
C ARG A 114 4.88 -1.69 9.63
N VAL A 115 5.00 -1.60 8.30
CA VAL A 115 4.26 -2.46 7.38
C VAL A 115 4.61 -3.93 7.60
N MET A 116 5.89 -4.26 7.74
CA MET A 116 6.34 -5.64 7.98
C MET A 116 5.76 -6.19 9.30
N LEU A 117 5.78 -5.41 10.38
CA LEU A 117 5.20 -5.83 11.66
C LEU A 117 3.71 -6.17 11.52
N ILE A 118 2.96 -5.28 10.86
CA ILE A 118 1.51 -5.42 10.69
C ILE A 118 1.17 -6.59 9.74
N PHE A 119 1.77 -6.61 8.56
CA PHE A 119 1.43 -7.58 7.51
C PHE A 119 1.87 -9.00 7.88
N ASN A 120 3.03 -9.18 8.50
CA ASN A 120 3.48 -10.52 8.89
C ASN A 120 2.58 -11.17 9.95
N GLU A 121 1.98 -10.36 10.83
CA GLU A 121 1.07 -10.88 11.85
C GLU A 121 -0.32 -11.16 11.25
N ILE A 122 -0.90 -10.20 10.52
CA ILE A 122 -2.27 -10.31 10.01
C ILE A 122 -2.38 -11.30 8.85
N LEU A 123 -1.37 -11.38 7.99
CA LEU A 123 -1.33 -12.26 6.82
C LEU A 123 -0.44 -13.47 7.06
N LYS A 124 -0.37 -13.93 8.30
CA LYS A 124 0.38 -15.14 8.67
C LYS A 124 -0.06 -16.32 7.80
N GLY A 125 0.90 -16.94 7.12
CA GLY A 125 0.66 -18.05 6.19
C GLY A 125 0.70 -17.68 4.72
N PHE A 126 0.67 -16.39 4.37
CA PHE A 126 0.98 -15.92 3.02
C PHE A 126 2.49 -15.76 2.83
N THR A 127 2.97 -15.98 1.61
CA THR A 127 4.35 -15.63 1.23
C THR A 127 4.39 -14.16 0.82
N ILE A 128 5.17 -13.35 1.54
CA ILE A 128 5.21 -11.90 1.36
C ILE A 128 6.64 -11.45 1.09
N THR A 129 6.82 -10.63 0.06
CA THR A 129 8.03 -9.84 -0.19
C THR A 129 7.69 -8.36 -0.02
N TYR A 130 8.63 -7.57 0.49
CA TYR A 130 8.42 -6.15 0.73
C TYR A 130 9.36 -5.32 -0.14
N VAL A 131 8.83 -4.22 -0.70
CA VAL A 131 9.58 -3.25 -1.49
C VAL A 131 9.42 -1.89 -0.82
N GLY A 132 10.52 -1.38 -0.26
CA GLY A 132 10.62 -0.01 0.25
C GLY A 132 11.12 0.91 -0.86
N VAL A 133 10.23 1.75 -1.39
CA VAL A 133 10.55 2.75 -2.41
C VAL A 133 11.21 3.94 -1.75
N GLU A 134 12.34 4.38 -2.31
CA GLU A 134 13.12 5.49 -1.79
C GLU A 134 12.29 6.77 -1.73
N SER A 135 12.22 7.37 -0.55
CA SER A 135 11.47 8.59 -0.32
C SER A 135 12.42 9.78 -0.40
N ASN A 136 12.61 10.33 -1.61
CA ASN A 136 13.39 11.55 -1.84
C ASN A 136 12.70 12.80 -1.26
N LEU A 137 12.59 12.87 0.06
CA LEU A 137 11.96 13.96 0.79
C LEU A 137 13.01 14.93 1.34
N PRO A 138 12.67 16.22 1.49
CA PRO A 138 13.51 17.15 2.23
C PRO A 138 13.77 16.65 3.66
N LYS A 139 14.98 16.88 4.17
CA LYS A 139 15.43 16.33 5.46
C LYS A 139 14.44 16.58 6.61
N ASP A 140 13.95 17.81 6.76
CA ASP A 140 13.04 18.16 7.86
C ASP A 140 11.70 17.39 7.77
N SER A 141 11.20 17.18 6.54
CA SER A 141 9.99 16.37 6.31
C SER A 141 10.26 14.89 6.57
N TYR A 142 11.43 14.41 6.19
CA TYR A 142 11.85 13.03 6.42
C TYR A 142 11.99 12.73 7.92
N ASP A 143 12.65 13.60 8.68
CA ASP A 143 12.85 13.43 10.13
C ASP A 143 11.50 13.40 10.88
N ALA A 144 10.55 14.27 10.52
CA ALA A 144 9.21 14.26 11.11
C ALA A 144 8.44 12.95 10.84
N ILE A 145 8.58 12.41 9.63
CA ILE A 145 7.97 11.12 9.25
C ILE A 145 8.60 9.98 10.03
N ILE A 146 9.93 9.94 10.15
CA ILE A 146 10.63 8.90 10.90
C ILE A 146 10.23 8.90 12.38
N GLU A 147 10.09 10.07 13.00
CA GLU A 147 9.61 10.17 14.38
C GLU A 147 8.15 9.71 14.53
N HIS A 148 7.31 9.97 13.53
CA HIS A 148 5.96 9.42 13.49
C HIS A 148 5.97 7.89 13.40
N GLU A 149 6.79 7.31 12.52
CA GLU A 149 6.91 5.86 12.35
C GLU A 149 7.44 5.17 13.62
N LYS A 150 8.47 5.73 14.27
CA LYS A 150 8.99 5.19 15.55
C LYS A 150 7.90 5.15 16.63
N LYS A 151 7.12 6.23 16.79
CA LYS A 151 6.02 6.28 17.75
C LYS A 151 4.95 5.25 17.45
N ALA A 152 4.59 5.09 16.17
CA ALA A 152 3.60 4.12 15.75
C ALA A 152 4.09 2.67 15.99
N ILE A 153 5.35 2.36 15.67
CA ILE A 153 5.97 1.05 15.92
C ILE A 153 6.00 0.76 17.42
N HIS A 154 6.46 1.72 18.22
CA HIS A 154 6.51 1.57 19.68
C HIS A 154 5.12 1.32 20.27
N SER A 155 4.10 2.06 19.81
CA SER A 155 2.72 1.86 20.25
C SER A 155 2.20 0.45 19.93
N ILE A 156 2.53 -0.09 18.75
CA ILE A 156 2.19 -1.47 18.36
C ILE A 156 2.92 -2.49 19.25
N GLN A 157 4.19 -2.27 19.55
CA GLN A 157 4.98 -3.18 20.39
C GLN A 157 4.49 -3.22 21.84
N GLU A 158 4.05 -2.07 22.38
CA GLU A 158 3.55 -1.98 23.75
C GLU A 158 2.11 -2.48 23.89
N ASN A 159 1.23 -2.12 22.94
CA ASN A 159 -0.22 -2.29 23.11
C ASN A 159 -0.85 -3.35 22.18
N GLY A 160 -0.08 -3.86 21.21
CA GLY A 160 -0.58 -4.72 20.14
C GLY A 160 -1.14 -3.94 18.94
N LEU A 161 -1.47 -4.68 17.87
CA LEU A 161 -1.86 -4.10 16.57
C LEU A 161 -3.21 -3.39 16.55
N TYR A 162 -4.09 -3.71 17.49
CA TYR A 162 -5.50 -3.28 17.49
C TYR A 162 -5.82 -2.25 18.60
N TYR A 163 -4.79 -1.62 19.16
CA TYR A 163 -4.94 -0.57 20.18
C TYR A 163 -5.43 0.76 19.58
#